data_AF-A0A534VJM7-F1
#
_entry.id   AF-A0A534VJM7-F1
#
_cell.length_a   1.000
_cell.length_b   1.000
_cell.length_c   1.000
_cell.angle_alpha   90.00
_cell.angle_beta   90.00
_cell.angle_gamma   90.00
#
_symmetry.space_group_name_H-M   'P 1'
#
loop_
_entity.id
_entity.type
_entity.pdbx_description
1 polymer ?
#
loop_
_entity_poly.entity_id
_entity_poly.type
_entity_poly.pdbx_seq_one_letter_code
_entity_poly.pdbx_strand_id
1 'polypeptide(L)'
;MRGFSRDAIRALSLRSSGMEFASEMIIRAAQEKLSVREVPTSLRPDGRGRRPHLRTWRDGWRHLRFMLLFSPLWLFLVPGSIISAAGLVLATVMAFATVTVFGHQLNTHFALLGSSLAIVGVQLSMLGLFAKAVFVLDGVGKSSGAERLLEGLRLETGIVAGASIFLGGVTVDARILAGWIATHGGALDAKATHLAILGGTLCAVGLEIVFSSFFLSILKASRTGRWV
;
A
#
# COMPACT_ATOMS: atom_id res chain seq x y z
N MET A 1 -19.45 -31.22 0.71
CA MET A 1 -18.75 -31.87 -0.43
C MET A 1 -18.68 -30.87 -1.58
N ARG A 2 -17.69 -30.99 -2.47
CA ARG A 2 -17.57 -30.17 -3.69
C ARG A 2 -17.40 -31.10 -4.87
N GLY A 3 -18.13 -30.85 -5.96
CA GLY A 3 -17.96 -31.54 -7.24
C GLY A 3 -17.30 -30.59 -8.25
N PHE A 4 -16.41 -31.12 -9.08
CA PHE A 4 -15.72 -30.35 -10.11
C PHE A 4 -15.41 -31.24 -11.32
N SER A 5 -15.35 -30.63 -12.51
CA SER A 5 -14.83 -31.31 -13.70
C SER A 5 -13.35 -31.63 -13.52
N ARG A 6 -12.97 -32.86 -13.88
CA ARG A 6 -11.57 -33.33 -13.80
C ARG A 6 -10.64 -32.49 -14.68
N ASP A 7 -11.08 -32.13 -15.87
CA ASP A 7 -10.25 -31.38 -16.80
C ASP A 7 -10.12 -29.93 -16.37
N ALA A 8 -11.23 -29.34 -15.90
CA ALA A 8 -11.21 -27.97 -15.35
C ALA A 8 -10.28 -27.85 -14.13
N ILE A 9 -10.37 -28.77 -13.15
CA ILE A 9 -9.55 -28.67 -11.94
C ILE A 9 -8.05 -28.86 -12.23
N ARG A 10 -7.71 -29.69 -13.22
CA ARG A 10 -6.33 -29.91 -13.67
C ARG A 10 -5.77 -28.69 -14.41
N ALA A 11 -6.60 -28.04 -15.23
CA ALA A 11 -6.21 -26.82 -15.94
C ALA A 11 -5.88 -25.66 -14.98
N LEU A 12 -6.54 -25.58 -13.82
CA LEU A 12 -6.31 -24.51 -12.83
C LEU A 12 -4.93 -24.54 -12.16
N SER A 13 -4.16 -25.63 -12.29
CA SER A 13 -2.77 -25.75 -11.80
C SER A 13 -2.58 -25.31 -10.33
N LEU A 14 -3.50 -25.73 -9.46
CA LEU A 14 -3.54 -25.37 -8.04
C LEU A 14 -2.26 -25.83 -7.32
N ARG A 15 -1.70 -24.99 -6.46
CA ARG A 15 -0.40 -25.22 -5.76
C ARG A 15 -0.52 -25.36 -4.25
N SER A 16 -1.63 -24.93 -3.65
CA SER A 16 -1.83 -24.98 -2.21
C SER A 16 -2.00 -26.43 -1.73
N SER A 17 -1.16 -26.85 -0.79
CA SER A 17 -1.14 -28.21 -0.22
C SER A 17 -2.01 -28.39 1.04
N GLY A 18 -2.65 -27.32 1.53
CA GLY A 18 -3.38 -27.30 2.79
C GLY A 18 -4.82 -26.80 2.68
N MET A 19 -5.36 -26.29 3.79
CA MET A 19 -6.73 -25.74 3.86
C MET A 19 -6.96 -24.55 2.90
N GLU A 20 -5.88 -23.87 2.50
CA GLU A 20 -5.88 -22.81 1.50
C GLU A 20 -6.31 -23.30 0.10
N PHE A 21 -6.21 -24.60 -0.19
CA PHE A 21 -6.63 -25.22 -1.46
C PHE A 21 -8.07 -24.87 -1.82
N ALA A 22 -8.94 -24.83 -0.81
CA ALA A 22 -10.34 -24.47 -0.99
C ALA A 22 -10.52 -23.06 -1.56
N SER A 23 -9.71 -22.12 -1.09
CA SER A 23 -9.77 -20.71 -1.47
C SER A 23 -9.06 -20.48 -2.79
N GLU A 24 -7.88 -21.08 -2.99
CA GLU A 24 -7.16 -21.04 -4.27
C GLU A 24 -8.05 -21.55 -5.41
N MET A 25 -8.76 -22.67 -5.20
CA MET A 25 -9.67 -23.24 -6.18
C MET A 25 -10.76 -22.25 -6.60
N ILE A 26 -11.44 -21.61 -5.65
CA ILE A 26 -12.52 -20.66 -5.96
C ILE A 26 -11.96 -19.41 -6.64
N ILE A 27 -10.84 -18.88 -6.17
CA ILE A 27 -10.18 -17.71 -6.74
C ILE A 27 -9.76 -17.98 -8.19
N ARG A 28 -9.06 -19.11 -8.45
CA ARG A 28 -8.61 -19.50 -9.79
C ARG A 28 -9.79 -19.80 -10.72
N ALA A 29 -10.83 -20.48 -10.23
CA ALA A 29 -12.03 -20.74 -11.01
C ALA A 29 -12.73 -19.44 -11.43
N ALA A 30 -12.81 -18.45 -10.53
CA ALA A 30 -13.35 -17.13 -10.84
C ALA A 30 -12.46 -16.36 -11.86
N GLN A 31 -11.13 -16.42 -11.71
CA GLN A 31 -10.18 -15.78 -12.64
C GLN A 31 -10.26 -16.37 -14.06
N GLU A 32 -10.47 -17.68 -14.18
CA GLU A 32 -10.69 -18.36 -15.47
C GLU A 32 -12.18 -18.37 -15.90
N LYS A 33 -13.03 -17.59 -15.21
CA LYS A 33 -14.46 -17.41 -15.52
C LYS A 33 -15.24 -18.73 -15.60
N LEU A 34 -14.87 -19.72 -14.80
CA LEU A 34 -15.59 -20.99 -14.70
C LEU A 34 -16.93 -20.80 -13.98
N SER A 35 -17.92 -21.61 -14.34
CA SER A 35 -19.23 -21.61 -13.67
C SER A 35 -19.12 -22.24 -12.27
N VAL A 36 -19.32 -21.44 -11.23
CA VAL A 36 -19.41 -21.88 -9.84
C VAL A 36 -20.85 -21.70 -9.35
N ARG A 37 -21.44 -22.76 -8.81
CA ARG A 37 -22.79 -22.73 -8.21
C ARG A 37 -22.76 -23.33 -6.82
N GLU A 38 -23.53 -22.73 -5.92
CA GLU A 38 -23.77 -23.26 -4.58
C GLU A 38 -25.02 -24.14 -4.60
N VAL A 39 -24.93 -25.31 -3.97
CA VAL A 39 -26.08 -26.21 -3.77
C VAL A 39 -26.37 -26.23 -2.27
N PRO A 40 -27.57 -25.80 -1.83
CA PRO A 40 -27.94 -25.83 -0.43
C PRO A 40 -27.78 -27.23 0.17
N THR A 41 -27.16 -27.31 1.34
CA THR A 41 -27.00 -28.57 2.08
C THR A 41 -27.19 -28.33 3.56
N SER A 42 -27.85 -29.25 4.26
CA SER A 42 -27.95 -29.21 5.72
C SER A 42 -26.68 -29.78 6.34
N LEU A 43 -25.98 -28.96 7.12
CA LEU A 43 -24.83 -29.42 7.91
C LEU A 43 -25.35 -30.26 9.09
N ARG A 44 -25.00 -31.54 9.13
CA ARG A 44 -25.32 -32.43 10.25
C ARG A 44 -24.08 -32.60 11.14
N PRO A 45 -24.25 -32.73 12.47
CA PRO A 45 -23.14 -33.04 13.36
C PRO A 45 -22.40 -34.28 12.89
N ASP A 46 -21.07 -34.25 12.96
CA ASP A 46 -20.27 -35.44 12.71
C ASP A 46 -20.58 -36.46 13.81
N GLY A 47 -21.16 -37.60 13.44
CA GLY A 47 -21.52 -38.67 14.38
C GLY A 47 -20.29 -39.40 14.94
N ARG A 48 -19.10 -39.09 14.44
CA ARG A 48 -17.83 -39.57 14.99
C ARG A 48 -17.50 -38.69 16.20
N GLY A 49 -17.47 -39.26 17.40
CA GLY A 49 -17.21 -38.55 18.67
C GLY A 49 -15.80 -37.97 18.87
N ARG A 50 -15.13 -37.53 17.79
CA ARG A 50 -13.80 -36.95 17.80
C ARG A 50 -13.87 -35.43 18.00
N ARG A 51 -12.96 -34.89 18.81
CA ARG A 51 -12.81 -33.44 18.98
C ARG A 51 -12.45 -32.77 17.64
N PRO A 52 -12.97 -31.56 17.36
CA PRO A 52 -12.67 -30.83 16.13
C PRO A 52 -11.17 -30.74 15.85
N HIS A 53 -10.78 -31.04 14.61
CA HIS A 53 -9.38 -31.05 14.18
C HIS A 53 -8.82 -29.65 13.93
N LEU A 54 -9.71 -28.65 13.88
CA LEU A 54 -9.41 -27.26 13.59
C LEU A 54 -8.80 -26.57 14.81
N ARG A 55 -7.68 -25.89 14.58
CA ARG A 55 -7.05 -25.01 15.57
C ARG A 55 -7.39 -23.57 15.19
N THR A 56 -8.46 -23.05 15.77
CA THR A 56 -9.12 -21.77 15.39
C THR A 56 -8.14 -20.66 15.03
N TRP A 57 -7.17 -20.37 15.90
CA TRP A 57 -6.18 -19.30 15.68
C TRP A 57 -5.15 -19.62 14.61
N ARG A 58 -4.55 -20.80 14.65
CA ARG A 58 -3.49 -21.19 13.69
C ARG A 58 -4.05 -21.34 12.28
N ASP A 59 -5.20 -22.00 12.15
CA ASP A 59 -5.84 -22.21 10.85
C ASP A 59 -6.45 -20.91 10.32
N GLY A 60 -7.05 -20.09 11.20
CA GLY A 60 -7.55 -18.76 10.85
C GLY A 60 -6.43 -17.84 10.37
N TRP A 61 -5.30 -17.78 11.07
CA TRP A 61 -4.14 -16.99 10.64
C TRP A 61 -3.59 -17.46 9.29
N ARG A 62 -3.49 -18.78 9.06
CA ARG A 62 -3.05 -19.31 7.76
C ARG A 62 -3.97 -18.83 6.63
N HIS A 63 -5.29 -18.92 6.85
CA HIS A 63 -6.26 -18.49 5.86
C HIS A 63 -6.25 -16.97 5.62
N LEU A 64 -6.19 -16.18 6.70
CA LEU A 64 -6.07 -14.73 6.62
C LEU A 64 -4.80 -14.31 5.88
N ARG A 65 -3.65 -14.88 6.24
CA ARG A 65 -2.37 -14.66 5.55
C ARG A 65 -2.48 -14.96 4.05
N PHE A 66 -3.11 -16.07 3.68
CA PHE A 66 -3.36 -16.39 2.27
C PHE A 66 -4.18 -15.31 1.58
N MET A 67 -5.30 -14.89 2.17
CA MET A 67 -6.14 -13.82 1.60
C MET A 67 -5.39 -12.50 1.47
N LEU A 68 -4.59 -12.13 2.47
CA LEU A 68 -3.80 -10.91 2.49
C LEU A 68 -2.68 -10.94 1.43
N LEU A 69 -2.01 -12.08 1.25
CA LEU A 69 -1.01 -12.28 0.19
C LEU A 69 -1.64 -12.18 -1.22
N PHE A 70 -2.87 -12.63 -1.38
CA PHE A 70 -3.63 -12.51 -2.63
C PHE A 70 -4.32 -11.13 -2.80
N SER A 71 -4.30 -10.27 -1.78
CA SER A 71 -4.88 -8.93 -1.79
C SER A 71 -3.90 -7.83 -1.32
N PRO A 72 -2.80 -7.59 -2.07
CA PRO A 72 -1.81 -6.55 -1.70
C PRO A 72 -2.41 -5.15 -1.54
N LEU A 73 -3.49 -4.84 -2.27
CA LEU A 73 -4.18 -3.55 -2.22
C LEU A 73 -4.74 -3.26 -0.82
N TRP A 74 -5.44 -4.23 -0.23
CA TRP A 74 -6.09 -4.06 1.07
C TRP A 74 -5.11 -4.22 2.23
N LEU A 75 -4.01 -4.97 2.02
CA LEU A 75 -2.98 -5.15 3.03
C LEU A 75 -2.09 -3.91 3.17
N PHE A 76 -1.69 -3.30 2.05
CA PHE A 76 -0.64 -2.27 2.03
C PHE A 76 -1.13 -0.94 1.44
N LEU A 77 -1.72 -0.95 0.24
CA LEU A 77 -2.01 0.29 -0.49
C LEU A 77 -3.08 1.14 0.18
N VAL A 78 -4.22 0.56 0.56
CA VAL A 78 -5.32 1.28 1.21
C VAL A 78 -4.92 1.82 2.58
N PRO A 79 -4.41 0.99 3.53
CA PRO A 79 -4.01 1.51 4.83
C PRO A 79 -2.84 2.50 4.73
N GLY A 80 -1.85 2.23 3.86
CA GLY A 80 -0.74 3.15 3.59
C GLY A 80 -1.24 4.51 3.10
N SER A 81 -2.19 4.53 2.15
CA SER A 81 -2.74 5.77 1.60
C SER A 81 -3.53 6.56 2.64
N ILE A 82 -4.31 5.88 3.49
CA ILE A 82 -5.05 6.53 4.59
C ILE A 82 -4.08 7.14 5.60
N ILE A 83 -3.07 6.38 6.03
CA ILE A 83 -2.05 6.83 6.97
C ILE A 83 -1.26 8.01 6.39
N SER A 84 -0.88 7.92 5.12
CA SER A 84 -0.15 8.98 4.42
C SER A 84 -0.96 10.27 4.34
N ALA A 85 -2.24 10.18 3.94
CA ALA A 85 -3.13 11.33 3.86
C ALA A 85 -3.36 11.95 5.24
N ALA A 86 -3.62 11.15 6.27
CA ALA A 86 -3.79 11.63 7.64
C ALA A 86 -2.52 12.32 8.16
N GLY A 87 -1.34 11.74 7.91
CA GLY A 87 -0.05 12.31 8.27
C GLY A 87 0.23 13.63 7.57
N LEU A 88 -0.03 13.71 6.27
CA LEU A 88 0.16 14.93 5.47
C LEU A 88 -0.80 16.04 5.91
N VAL A 89 -2.06 15.71 6.17
CA VAL A 89 -3.04 16.66 6.72
C VAL A 89 -2.56 17.18 8.08
N LEU A 90 -2.14 16.30 8.98
CA LEU A 90 -1.62 16.69 10.29
C LEU A 90 -0.41 17.62 10.17
N ALA A 91 0.60 17.25 9.36
CA ALA A 91 1.79 18.06 9.13
C ALA A 91 1.45 19.43 8.55
N THR A 92 0.54 19.48 7.57
CA THR A 92 0.09 20.73 6.94
C THR A 92 -0.66 21.61 7.91
N VAL A 93 -1.59 21.05 8.69
CA VAL A 93 -2.33 21.82 9.72
C VAL A 93 -1.36 22.39 10.75
N MET A 94 -0.38 21.63 11.22
CA MET A 94 0.62 22.14 12.17
C MET A 94 1.53 23.22 11.56
N ALA A 95 1.81 23.15 10.25
CA ALA A 95 2.63 24.13 9.55
C ALA A 95 1.95 25.50 9.38
N PHE A 96 0.63 25.51 9.20
CA PHE A 96 -0.12 26.74 8.89
C PHE A 96 -1.05 27.24 10.00
N ALA A 97 -1.40 26.40 10.97
CA ALA A 97 -2.32 26.74 12.05
C ALA A 97 -1.76 26.39 13.43
N THR A 98 -2.02 27.27 14.40
CA THR A 98 -1.84 26.96 15.82
C THR A 98 -3.10 26.27 16.32
N VAL A 99 -2.98 24.99 16.66
CA VAL A 99 -4.12 24.19 17.13
C VAL A 99 -4.03 24.03 18.64
N THR A 100 -5.10 24.41 19.34
CA THR A 100 -5.27 24.18 20.78
C THR A 100 -6.32 23.11 21.02
N VAL A 101 -5.98 22.10 21.81
CA VAL A 101 -6.88 21.01 22.21
C VAL A 101 -6.93 20.97 23.73
N PHE A 102 -8.13 21.10 24.32
CA PHE A 102 -8.32 21.18 25.78
C PHE A 102 -7.45 22.23 26.48
N GLY A 103 -7.21 23.38 25.83
CA GLY A 103 -6.37 24.46 26.37
C GLY A 103 -4.86 24.24 26.21
N HIS A 104 -4.41 23.11 25.65
CA HIS A 104 -3.01 22.84 25.35
C HIS A 104 -2.72 23.05 23.86
N GLN A 105 -1.68 23.84 23.55
CA GLN A 105 -1.20 23.97 22.16
C GLN A 105 -0.50 22.70 21.72
N LEU A 106 -0.83 22.26 20.50
CA LEU A 106 -0.12 21.17 19.84
C LEU A 106 1.27 21.67 19.41
N ASN A 107 2.30 21.16 20.08
CA ASN A 107 3.69 21.52 19.84
C ASN A 107 4.29 20.75 18.64
N THR A 108 5.56 21.02 18.35
CA THR A 108 6.37 20.44 17.27
C THR A 108 6.30 18.91 17.16
N HIS A 109 6.06 18.20 18.28
CA HIS A 109 5.90 16.74 18.27
C HIS A 109 4.78 16.26 17.32
N PHE A 110 3.69 17.02 17.18
CA PHE A 110 2.59 16.65 16.28
C PHE A 110 2.93 16.89 14.81
N ALA A 111 3.75 17.90 14.51
CA ALA A 111 4.28 18.10 13.16
C ALA A 111 5.23 16.94 12.77
N LEU A 112 6.09 16.52 13.70
CA LEU A 112 6.99 15.37 13.50
C LEU A 112 6.21 14.06 13.32
N LEU A 113 5.17 13.84 14.12
CA LEU A 113 4.26 12.70 13.98
C LEU A 113 3.59 12.70 12.60
N GLY A 114 3.06 13.85 12.17
CA GLY A 114 2.45 14.02 10.85
C GLY A 114 3.41 13.68 9.71
N SER A 115 4.64 14.22 9.77
CA SER A 115 5.72 13.91 8.81
C SER A 115 6.04 12.41 8.76
N SER A 116 6.18 11.78 9.94
CA SER A 116 6.53 10.37 10.06
C SER A 116 5.43 9.47 9.49
N LEU A 117 4.16 9.77 9.81
CA LEU A 117 3.00 9.06 9.27
C LEU A 117 2.88 9.26 7.75
N ALA A 118 3.14 10.47 7.25
CA ALA A 118 3.12 10.76 5.82
C ALA A 118 4.13 9.87 5.07
N ILE A 119 5.38 9.86 5.53
CA ILE A 119 6.48 9.09 4.91
C ILE A 119 6.21 7.58 5.01
N VAL A 120 5.91 7.07 6.19
CA VAL A 120 5.62 5.63 6.40
C VAL A 120 4.41 5.20 5.57
N GLY A 121 3.37 6.03 5.50
CA GLY A 121 2.19 5.78 4.68
C GLY A 121 2.53 5.67 3.18
N VAL A 122 3.37 6.56 2.65
CA VAL A 122 3.85 6.48 1.25
C VAL A 122 4.64 5.20 1.04
N GLN A 123 5.55 4.83 1.94
CA GLN A 123 6.35 3.61 1.85
C GLN A 123 5.48 2.35 1.81
N LEU A 124 4.47 2.27 2.68
CA LEU A 124 3.50 1.17 2.67
C LEU A 124 2.71 1.14 1.36
N SER A 125 2.28 2.30 0.88
CA SER A 125 1.57 2.41 -0.40
C SER A 125 2.42 1.94 -1.57
N MET A 126 3.70 2.34 -1.64
CA MET A 126 4.62 1.91 -2.69
C MET A 126 4.90 0.41 -2.63
N LEU A 127 5.10 -0.14 -1.43
CA LEU A 127 5.25 -1.59 -1.25
C LEU A 127 4.00 -2.35 -1.74
N GLY A 128 2.81 -1.85 -1.43
CA GLY A 128 1.54 -2.41 -1.91
C GLY A 128 1.41 -2.36 -3.43
N LEU A 129 1.82 -1.24 -4.04
CA LEU A 129 1.83 -1.07 -5.48
C LEU A 129 2.81 -2.04 -6.15
N PHE A 130 4.03 -2.19 -5.63
CA PHE A 130 5.02 -3.13 -6.16
C PHE A 130 4.57 -4.58 -5.99
N ALA A 131 4.04 -4.95 -4.82
CA ALA A 131 3.50 -6.27 -4.60
C ALA A 131 2.35 -6.58 -5.57
N LYS A 132 1.50 -5.59 -5.87
CA LYS A 132 0.45 -5.74 -6.86
C LYS A 132 1.00 -5.83 -8.29
N ALA A 133 2.03 -5.06 -8.62
CA ALA A 133 2.72 -5.12 -9.91
C ALA A 133 3.31 -6.52 -10.15
N VAL A 134 4.05 -7.07 -9.18
CA VAL A 134 4.58 -8.44 -9.25
C VAL A 134 3.46 -9.46 -9.42
N PHE A 135 2.38 -9.33 -8.64
CA PHE A 135 1.25 -10.26 -8.71
C PHE A 135 0.59 -10.33 -10.10
N VAL A 136 0.46 -9.18 -10.78
CA VAL A 136 -0.09 -9.10 -12.13
C VAL A 136 0.94 -9.54 -13.18
N LEU A 137 2.17 -9.06 -13.10
CA LEU A 137 3.23 -9.32 -14.08
C LEU A 137 3.70 -10.79 -14.08
N ASP A 138 3.72 -11.45 -12.93
CA ASP A 138 4.06 -12.89 -12.83
C ASP A 138 2.87 -13.79 -13.22
N GLY A 139 1.73 -13.23 -13.66
CA GLY A 139 0.54 -13.98 -14.06
C GLY A 139 -0.14 -14.74 -12.92
N VAL A 140 0.18 -14.41 -11.67
CA VAL A 140 -0.37 -15.07 -10.48
C VAL A 140 -1.87 -14.79 -10.36
N GLY A 141 -2.33 -13.61 -10.79
CA GLY A 141 -3.75 -13.36 -10.97
C GLY A 141 -4.06 -12.24 -11.95
N LYS A 142 -5.25 -12.33 -12.56
CA LYS A 142 -5.81 -11.35 -13.50
C LYS A 142 -6.67 -10.36 -12.73
N SER A 143 -6.42 -9.06 -12.90
CA SER A 143 -7.18 -8.01 -12.20
C SER A 143 -7.23 -6.79 -13.08
N SER A 144 -8.37 -6.59 -13.76
CA SER A 144 -8.58 -5.49 -14.70
C SER A 144 -8.32 -4.10 -14.07
N GLY A 145 -8.66 -3.92 -12.79
CA GLY A 145 -8.38 -2.68 -12.07
C GLY A 145 -6.89 -2.46 -11.81
N ALA A 146 -6.14 -3.52 -11.51
CA ALA A 146 -4.71 -3.43 -11.27
C ALA A 146 -3.91 -3.27 -12.57
N GLU A 147 -4.33 -3.95 -13.64
CA GLU A 147 -3.78 -3.76 -14.98
C GLU A 147 -3.95 -2.30 -15.42
N ARG A 148 -5.17 -1.73 -15.29
CA ARG A 148 -5.43 -0.31 -15.55
C ARG A 148 -4.58 0.64 -14.70
N LEU A 149 -4.44 0.36 -13.41
CA LEU A 149 -3.60 1.16 -12.52
C LEU A 149 -2.14 1.14 -12.99
N LEU A 150 -1.62 -0.03 -13.35
CA LEU A 150 -0.25 -0.17 -13.84
C LEU A 150 -0.08 0.50 -15.20
N GLU A 151 -1.02 0.38 -16.13
CA GLU A 151 -0.97 1.05 -17.43
C GLU A 151 -0.98 2.58 -17.32
N GLY A 152 -1.71 3.13 -16.33
CA GLY A 152 -1.75 4.57 -16.06
C GLY A 152 -0.46 5.12 -15.45
N LEU A 153 0.31 4.28 -14.72
CA LEU A 153 1.53 4.69 -14.05
C LEU A 153 2.73 4.67 -15.02
N ARG A 154 2.90 5.77 -15.74
CA ARG A 154 4.05 6.00 -16.62
C ARG A 154 5.24 6.56 -15.85
N LEU A 155 6.45 6.24 -16.31
CA LEU A 155 7.69 6.69 -15.68
C LEU A 155 7.77 8.22 -15.66
N GLU A 156 7.47 8.86 -16.79
CA GLU A 156 7.54 10.31 -16.99
C GLU A 156 6.58 11.03 -16.05
N THR A 157 5.34 10.54 -15.92
CA THR A 157 4.36 11.11 -14.99
C THR A 157 4.81 11.02 -13.54
N GLY A 158 5.43 9.90 -13.16
CA GLY A 158 5.95 9.70 -11.81
C GLY A 158 7.16 10.59 -11.50
N ILE A 159 8.08 10.74 -12.47
CA ILE A 159 9.23 11.66 -12.36
C ILE A 159 8.74 13.09 -12.20
N VAL A 160 7.84 13.56 -13.08
CA VAL A 160 7.33 14.93 -13.03
C VAL A 160 6.59 15.19 -11.72
N ALA A 161 5.73 14.27 -11.28
CA ALA A 161 5.01 14.42 -10.01
C ALA A 161 5.98 14.46 -8.81
N GLY A 162 6.90 13.50 -8.71
CA GLY A 162 7.86 13.44 -7.61
C GLY A 162 8.83 14.62 -7.60
N ALA A 163 9.34 15.04 -8.76
CA ALA A 163 10.21 16.21 -8.89
C ALA A 163 9.49 17.51 -8.52
N SER A 164 8.22 17.66 -8.90
CA SER A 164 7.42 18.84 -8.53
C SER A 164 7.22 18.95 -7.02
N ILE A 165 6.90 17.82 -6.37
CA ILE A 165 6.75 17.75 -4.90
C ILE A 165 8.10 18.05 -4.21
N PHE A 166 9.18 17.44 -4.70
CA PHE A 166 10.54 17.66 -4.18
C PHE A 166 10.95 19.13 -4.27
N LEU A 167 10.79 19.76 -5.43
CA LEU A 167 11.11 21.17 -5.64
C LEU A 167 10.24 22.10 -4.76
N GLY A 168 8.99 21.73 -4.52
CA GLY A 168 8.13 22.41 -3.55
C GLY A 168 8.71 22.38 -2.14
N GLY A 169 9.15 21.21 -1.67
CA GLY A 169 9.83 21.05 -0.38
C GLY A 169 11.12 21.87 -0.28
N VAL A 170 11.98 21.76 -1.30
CA VAL A 170 13.25 22.52 -1.38
C VAL A 170 12.99 24.03 -1.33
N THR A 171 11.95 24.51 -2.00
CA THR A 171 11.60 25.95 -1.99
C THR A 171 11.21 26.42 -0.59
N VAL A 172 10.45 25.62 0.16
CA VAL A 172 10.08 25.91 1.54
C VAL A 172 11.31 25.95 2.44
N ASP A 173 12.14 24.92 2.39
CA ASP A 173 13.34 24.80 3.23
C ASP A 173 14.39 25.87 2.89
N ALA A 174 14.59 26.18 1.59
CA ALA A 174 15.48 27.23 1.15
C ALA A 174 15.05 28.62 1.64
N ARG A 175 13.74 28.89 1.67
CA ARG A 175 13.20 30.14 2.22
C ARG A 175 13.47 30.27 3.71
N ILE A 176 13.31 29.17 4.47
CA ILE A 176 13.58 29.15 5.90
C ILE A 176 15.07 29.33 6.17
N LEU A 177 15.93 28.63 5.42
CA LEU A 177 17.38 28.77 5.49
C LEU A 177 17.82 30.21 5.19
N ALA A 178 17.30 30.82 4.13
CA ALA A 178 17.61 32.21 3.79
C ALA A 178 17.20 33.19 4.91
N GLY A 179 16.02 32.98 5.51
CA GLY A 179 15.56 33.76 6.66
C GLY A 179 16.47 33.60 7.88
N TRP A 180 16.90 32.36 8.16
CA TRP A 180 17.81 32.05 9.26
C TRP A 180 19.22 32.65 9.07
N ILE A 181 19.73 32.64 7.84
CA ILE A 181 21.00 33.30 7.50
C ILE A 181 20.88 34.82 7.71
N ALA A 182 19.77 35.43 7.30
CA ALA A 182 19.53 36.87 7.46
C ALA A 182 19.47 37.30 8.94
N THR A 183 19.06 36.40 9.85
CA THR A 183 19.09 36.65 11.30
C THR A 183 20.43 36.30 11.96
N HIS A 184 21.49 36.06 11.17
CA HIS A 184 22.83 35.69 11.65
C HIS A 184 22.84 34.44 12.54
N GLY A 185 21.97 33.48 12.23
CA GLY A 185 21.87 32.23 13.00
C GLY A 185 20.97 32.31 14.23
N GLY A 186 20.04 33.27 14.28
CA GLY A 186 19.07 33.41 15.35
C GLY A 186 18.15 32.18 15.50
N ALA A 187 17.48 32.07 16.65
CA ALA A 187 16.55 30.97 16.91
C ALA A 187 15.34 31.01 15.94
N LEU A 188 14.98 29.84 15.40
CA LEU A 188 13.75 29.68 14.61
C LEU A 188 12.54 29.63 15.53
N ASP A 189 11.45 30.29 15.12
CA ASP A 189 10.19 30.17 15.83
C ASP A 189 9.53 28.80 15.56
N ALA A 190 8.49 28.49 16.33
CA ALA A 190 7.76 27.24 16.19
C ALA A 190 7.16 27.09 14.78
N LYS A 191 6.70 28.20 14.18
CA LYS A 191 6.10 28.20 12.85
C LYS A 191 7.11 27.85 11.75
N ALA A 192 8.29 28.48 11.75
CA ALA A 192 9.36 28.15 10.82
C ALA A 192 9.82 26.70 11.00
N THR A 193 9.88 26.22 12.25
CA THR A 193 10.21 24.82 12.54
C THR A 193 9.17 23.85 11.97
N HIS A 194 7.87 24.14 12.12
CA HIS A 194 6.81 23.28 11.56
C HIS A 194 6.81 23.30 10.02
N LEU A 195 7.07 24.46 9.41
CA LEU A 195 7.22 24.57 7.96
C LEU A 195 8.46 23.81 7.45
N ALA A 196 9.58 23.83 8.18
CA ALA A 196 10.76 23.06 7.84
C ALA A 196 10.49 21.55 7.90
N ILE A 197 9.72 21.10 8.89
CA ILE A 197 9.30 19.69 8.97
C ILE A 197 8.47 19.30 7.74
N LEU A 198 7.50 20.13 7.35
CA LEU A 198 6.69 19.90 6.15
C LEU A 198 7.54 19.93 4.87
N GLY A 199 8.46 20.89 4.73
CA GLY A 199 9.39 20.99 3.60
C GLY A 199 10.24 19.72 3.46
N GLY A 200 10.83 19.26 4.57
CA GLY A 200 11.56 18.00 4.63
C GLY A 200 10.70 16.77 4.29
N THR A 201 9.44 16.72 4.74
CA THR A 201 8.50 15.65 4.35
C THR A 201 8.27 15.62 2.84
N LEU A 202 8.04 16.78 2.21
CA LEU A 202 7.82 16.89 0.77
C LEU A 202 9.08 16.48 -0.01
N CYS A 203 10.27 16.89 0.45
CA CYS A 203 11.54 16.44 -0.12
C CYS A 203 11.65 14.90 -0.09
N ALA A 204 11.43 14.28 1.07
CA ALA A 204 11.52 12.83 1.22
C ALA A 204 10.51 12.09 0.33
N VAL A 205 9.23 12.48 0.39
CA VAL A 205 8.15 11.87 -0.40
C VAL A 205 8.36 12.07 -1.90
N GLY A 206 8.75 13.27 -2.33
CA GLY A 206 9.01 13.57 -3.73
C GLY A 206 10.12 12.69 -4.31
N LEU A 207 11.23 12.55 -3.57
CA LEU A 207 12.35 11.69 -3.95
C LEU A 207 11.94 10.20 -4.00
N GLU A 208 11.19 9.75 -3.01
CA GLU A 208 10.67 8.38 -2.96
C GLU A 208 9.77 8.06 -4.15
N ILE A 209 8.90 8.98 -4.57
CA ILE A 209 8.04 8.83 -5.75
C ILE A 209 8.89 8.72 -7.03
N VAL A 210 9.93 9.54 -7.19
CA VAL A 210 10.83 9.48 -8.36
C VAL A 210 11.49 8.10 -8.46
N PHE A 211 12.14 7.64 -7.39
CA PHE A 211 12.81 6.34 -7.42
C PHE A 211 11.85 5.16 -7.51
N SER A 212 10.67 5.26 -6.89
CA SER A 212 9.62 4.25 -7.01
C SER A 212 9.12 4.11 -8.45
N SER A 213 9.07 5.22 -9.18
CA SER A 213 8.67 5.24 -10.60
C SER A 213 9.71 4.54 -11.48
N PHE A 214 11.00 4.79 -11.25
CA PHE A 214 12.08 4.05 -11.91
C PHE A 214 12.01 2.55 -11.60
N PHE A 215 11.85 2.20 -10.33
CA PHE A 215 11.76 0.80 -9.91
C PHE A 215 10.58 0.08 -10.57
N LEU A 216 9.40 0.69 -10.59
CA LEU A 216 8.22 0.15 -11.26
C LEU A 216 8.45 -0.03 -12.77
N SER A 217 9.13 0.92 -13.42
CA SER A 217 9.47 0.85 -14.83
C SER A 217 10.41 -0.33 -15.14
N ILE A 218 11.47 -0.50 -14.33
CA ILE A 218 12.40 -1.63 -14.43
C ILE A 218 11.67 -2.96 -14.24
N LEU A 219 10.79 -3.03 -13.23
CA LEU A 219 9.99 -4.23 -12.95
C LEU A 219 9.10 -4.62 -14.13
N LYS A 220 8.41 -3.63 -14.74
CA LYS A 220 7.60 -3.84 -15.95
C LYS A 220 8.45 -4.33 -17.11
N ALA A 221 9.56 -3.64 -17.41
CA ALA A 221 10.43 -3.96 -18.54
C ALA A 221 11.04 -5.37 -18.46
N SER A 222 11.50 -5.75 -17.26
CA SER A 222 12.08 -7.07 -16.99
C SER A 222 11.11 -8.22 -17.28
N ARG A 223 9.81 -8.01 -17.01
CA ARG A 223 8.78 -9.06 -17.16
C ARG A 223 8.11 -9.10 -18.52
N THR A 224 7.97 -7.95 -19.19
CA THR A 224 7.38 -7.87 -20.53
C THR A 224 8.39 -8.13 -21.64
N GLY A 225 9.69 -8.14 -21.33
CA GLY A 225 10.77 -8.27 -22.31
C GLY A 225 10.90 -7.05 -23.23
N ARG A 226 10.20 -5.95 -22.92
CA ARG A 226 10.26 -4.67 -23.62
C ARG A 226 10.87 -3.65 -22.67
N TRP A 227 12.14 -3.39 -22.86
CA TRP A 227 12.73 -2.13 -22.42
C TRP A 227 12.04 -1.02 -23.19
N VAL A 228 11.67 0.07 -22.50
CA VAL A 228 10.97 1.25 -23.03
C VAL A 228 11.29 1.50 -24.50
#